data_AF-A0AAF0F7F4-F1
#
_entry.id   AF-A0AAF0F7F4-F1
#
_cell.length_a   1.000
_cell.length_b   1.000
_cell.length_c   1.000
_cell.angle_alpha   90.00
_cell.angle_beta   90.00
_cell.angle_gamma   90.00
#
_symmetry.space_group_name_H-M   'P 1'
#
loop_
_entity.id
_entity.type
_entity.pdbx_description
1 polymer ?
#
loop_
_entity_poly.entity_id
_entity_poly.type
_entity_poly.pdbx_seq_one_letter_code
_entity_poly.pdbx_strand_id
1 'polypeptide(L)'
;MRDWTWEELRDVFQARGYHKTPLSVERLDEKNKNVLLQIMRTLMNEREEDAQVRERLLARNQELERRVQTTQRTTKHASDKTQNVENRLHTIESRLQNAHRALADEQAAHKATREQLGRARKQMLQMKAATAQHRTATDRRSERLRERMTTLSLSNLKALVPDIRIASPAFVAKSTTPEAEIAEQQLSATEQKNLALMDATHALKKLAADALTSLHQADVRLQKIIEVEVPHEARGAREGGEPQLAQLFPPLRPLVVDDTEETHPARKRLHTLSRALQEHVAQLSQWAALSHVRSEYTPAERGAAPVSPTPADLAEVQQVEADLLLPGKRRRVSES
;
A
#
# COMPACT_ATOMS: atom_id res chain seq x y z
N MET A 1 6.01 -33.78 78.47
CA MET A 1 4.73 -34.12 79.12
C MET A 1 4.53 -33.15 80.27
N ARG A 2 3.36 -32.50 80.36
CA ARG A 2 3.01 -31.73 81.57
C ARG A 2 2.40 -32.69 82.58
N ASP A 3 2.91 -32.68 83.81
CA ASP A 3 2.37 -33.49 84.90
C ASP A 3 1.25 -32.73 85.61
N TRP A 4 0.01 -32.91 85.14
CA TRP A 4 -1.14 -32.25 85.76
C TRP A 4 -1.60 -32.93 87.04
N THR A 5 -1.83 -32.15 88.09
CA THR A 5 -2.50 -32.65 89.29
C THR A 5 -3.99 -32.89 89.02
N TRP A 6 -4.68 -33.65 89.88
CA TRP A 6 -6.11 -33.92 89.72
C TRP A 6 -6.96 -32.64 89.66
N GLU A 7 -6.60 -31.65 90.48
CA GLU A 7 -7.28 -30.37 90.57
C GLU A 7 -7.10 -29.55 89.30
N GLU A 8 -5.87 -29.47 88.78
CA GLU A 8 -5.59 -28.81 87.49
C GLU A 8 -6.34 -29.48 86.34
N LEU A 9 -6.40 -30.82 86.33
CA LEU A 9 -7.07 -31.57 85.29
C LEU A 9 -8.58 -31.35 85.35
N ARG A 10 -9.18 -31.37 86.55
CA ARG A 10 -10.59 -31.02 86.77
C ARG A 10 -10.90 -29.61 86.25
N ASP A 11 -10.06 -28.65 86.57
CA ASP A 11 -10.25 -27.24 86.16
C ASP A 11 -10.10 -27.08 84.63
N VAL A 12 -9.15 -27.79 84.00
CA VAL A 12 -9.00 -27.83 82.54
C VAL A 12 -10.21 -28.47 81.86
N PHE A 13 -10.76 -29.55 82.40
CA PHE A 13 -11.96 -30.19 81.85
C PHE A 13 -13.21 -29.29 81.98
N GLN A 14 -13.28 -28.50 83.05
CA GLN A 14 -14.37 -27.55 83.26
C GLN A 14 -14.22 -26.34 82.35
N ALA A 15 -13.01 -25.78 82.24
CA ALA A 15 -12.70 -24.66 81.36
C ALA A 15 -12.89 -25.00 79.88
N ARG A 16 -12.56 -26.23 79.47
CA ARG A 16 -12.80 -26.73 78.10
C ARG A 16 -14.24 -27.23 77.88
N GLY A 17 -15.08 -27.21 78.91
CA GLY A 17 -16.52 -27.47 78.81
C GLY A 17 -16.90 -28.94 78.59
N TYR A 18 -16.02 -29.90 78.88
CA TYR A 18 -16.34 -31.33 78.71
C TYR A 18 -17.38 -31.85 79.69
N HIS A 19 -17.55 -31.14 80.80
CA HIS A 19 -18.53 -31.44 81.83
C HIS A 19 -18.96 -30.16 82.56
N LYS A 20 -20.23 -30.14 83.00
CA LYS A 20 -20.81 -28.99 83.72
C LYS A 20 -20.64 -29.09 85.24
N THR A 21 -20.38 -30.29 85.76
CA THR A 21 -20.21 -30.58 87.19
C THR A 21 -18.79 -31.08 87.46
N PRO A 22 -18.15 -30.65 88.56
CA PRO A 22 -16.79 -31.08 88.89
C PRO A 22 -16.76 -32.59 89.17
N LEU A 23 -15.84 -33.31 88.53
CA LEU A 23 -15.61 -34.73 88.80
C LEU A 23 -15.21 -34.93 90.27
N SER A 24 -16.08 -35.57 91.05
CA SER A 24 -15.76 -35.99 92.42
C SER A 24 -15.11 -37.38 92.43
N VAL A 25 -14.05 -37.53 93.22
CA VAL A 25 -13.29 -38.79 93.37
C VAL A 25 -13.28 -39.27 94.82
N GLU A 26 -14.17 -38.72 95.65
CA GLU A 26 -14.20 -38.94 97.11
C GLU A 26 -14.37 -40.41 97.52
N ARG A 27 -14.92 -41.25 96.64
CA ARG A 27 -15.20 -42.68 96.89
C ARG A 27 -14.19 -43.66 96.26
N LEU A 28 -13.13 -43.16 95.62
CA LEU A 28 -12.15 -43.98 94.92
C LEU A 28 -10.89 -44.21 95.76
N ASP A 29 -10.38 -45.44 95.75
CA ASP A 29 -9.10 -45.82 96.36
C ASP A 29 -7.91 -45.12 95.68
N GLU A 30 -6.83 -44.80 96.39
CA GLU A 30 -5.70 -44.01 95.90
C GLU A 30 -5.03 -44.62 94.65
N LYS A 31 -4.95 -45.96 94.61
CA LYS A 31 -4.45 -46.68 93.43
C LYS A 31 -5.31 -46.43 92.20
N ASN A 32 -6.65 -46.47 92.35
CA ASN A 32 -7.59 -46.23 91.27
C ASN A 32 -7.62 -44.75 90.85
N LYS A 33 -7.40 -43.83 91.80
CA LYS A 33 -7.22 -42.39 91.52
C LYS A 33 -6.01 -42.15 90.63
N ASN A 34 -4.88 -42.77 90.94
CA ASN A 34 -3.65 -42.63 90.16
C ASN A 34 -3.79 -43.23 88.76
N VAL A 35 -4.46 -44.38 88.63
CA VAL A 35 -4.76 -44.99 87.32
C VAL A 35 -5.68 -44.10 86.49
N LEU A 36 -6.77 -43.58 87.08
CA LEU A 36 -7.69 -42.67 86.39
C LEU A 36 -6.98 -41.40 85.93
N LEU A 37 -6.14 -40.83 86.79
CA LEU A 37 -5.36 -39.63 86.51
C LEU A 37 -4.36 -39.88 85.36
N GLN A 38 -3.70 -41.05 85.33
CA GLN A 38 -2.82 -41.44 84.23
C GLN A 38 -3.59 -41.62 82.91
N ILE A 39 -4.77 -42.25 82.95
CA ILE A 39 -5.64 -42.40 81.78
C ILE A 39 -6.11 -41.03 81.27
N MET A 40 -6.52 -40.13 82.16
CA MET A 40 -6.96 -38.79 81.74
C MET A 40 -5.82 -37.96 81.16
N ARG A 41 -4.60 -38.06 81.72
CA ARG A 41 -3.40 -37.41 81.16
C ARG A 41 -3.09 -37.93 79.76
N THR A 42 -3.11 -39.25 79.57
CA THR A 42 -2.85 -39.87 78.26
C THR A 42 -3.89 -39.46 77.23
N LEU A 43 -5.18 -39.54 77.55
CA LEU A 43 -6.27 -39.11 76.66
C LEU A 43 -6.19 -37.62 76.29
N MET A 44 -5.78 -36.77 77.23
CA MET A 44 -5.62 -35.34 76.96
C MET A 44 -4.42 -35.05 76.06
N ASN A 45 -3.30 -35.73 76.28
CA ASN A 45 -2.12 -35.62 75.42
C ASN A 45 -2.45 -36.10 74.01
N GLU A 46 -3.07 -37.27 73.86
CA GLU A 46 -3.53 -37.80 72.56
C GLU A 46 -4.44 -36.80 71.85
N ARG A 47 -5.37 -36.17 72.58
CA ARG A 47 -6.24 -35.16 71.98
C ARG A 47 -5.51 -33.89 71.55
N GLU A 48 -4.52 -33.44 72.32
CA GLU A 48 -3.72 -32.27 71.95
C GLU A 48 -2.84 -32.57 70.73
N GLU A 49 -2.29 -33.77 70.62
CA GLU A 49 -1.59 -34.27 69.44
C GLU A 49 -2.54 -34.32 68.23
N ASP A 50 -3.75 -34.86 68.38
CA ASP A 50 -4.78 -34.87 67.35
C ASP A 50 -5.15 -33.45 66.88
N ALA A 51 -5.29 -32.50 67.81
CA ALA A 51 -5.58 -31.10 67.49
C ALA A 51 -4.42 -30.48 66.68
N GLN A 52 -3.18 -30.70 67.11
CA GLN A 52 -2.00 -30.23 66.39
C GLN A 52 -1.87 -30.86 65.00
N VAL A 53 -2.16 -32.16 64.86
CA VAL A 53 -2.15 -32.84 63.56
C VAL A 53 -3.24 -32.26 62.65
N ARG A 54 -4.45 -32.03 63.16
CA ARG A 54 -5.52 -31.38 62.40
C ARG A 54 -5.14 -29.98 61.94
N GLU A 55 -4.55 -29.16 62.81
CA GLU A 55 -4.09 -27.82 62.45
C GLU A 55 -3.01 -27.85 61.36
N ARG A 56 -2.01 -28.74 61.49
CA ARG A 56 -0.97 -28.93 60.46
C ARG A 56 -1.56 -29.39 59.14
N LEU A 57 -2.51 -30.32 59.16
CA LEU A 57 -3.19 -30.81 57.96
C LEU A 57 -4.01 -29.70 57.30
N LEU A 58 -4.74 -28.89 58.07
CA LEU A 58 -5.49 -27.75 57.54
C LEU A 58 -4.56 -26.70 56.91
N ALA A 59 -3.47 -26.35 57.59
CA ALA A 59 -2.48 -25.43 57.07
C ALA A 59 -1.85 -25.96 55.77
N ARG A 60 -1.51 -27.26 55.72
CA ARG A 60 -0.97 -27.90 54.52
C ARG A 60 -1.99 -27.94 53.39
N ASN A 61 -3.26 -28.20 53.70
CA ASN A 61 -4.31 -28.23 52.69
C ASN A 61 -4.53 -26.84 52.08
N GLN A 62 -4.59 -25.79 52.90
CA GLN A 62 -4.65 -24.40 52.42
C GLN A 62 -3.44 -24.03 51.55
N GLU A 63 -2.23 -24.49 51.91
CA GLU A 63 -1.03 -24.27 51.10
C GLU A 63 -1.13 -24.99 49.75
N LEU A 64 -1.58 -26.25 49.74
CA LEU A 64 -1.77 -27.03 48.51
C LEU A 64 -2.84 -26.39 47.61
N GLU A 65 -3.96 -25.94 48.15
CA GLU A 65 -5.00 -25.22 47.40
C GLU A 65 -4.44 -23.95 46.74
N ARG A 66 -3.65 -23.15 47.47
CA ARG A 66 -2.97 -21.97 46.91
C ARG A 66 -1.99 -22.35 45.79
N ARG A 67 -1.22 -23.41 45.96
CA ARG A 67 -0.29 -23.91 44.93
C ARG A 67 -1.05 -24.39 43.69
N VAL A 68 -2.16 -25.10 43.86
CA VAL A 68 -3.03 -25.55 42.77
C VAL A 68 -3.62 -24.35 42.03
N GLN A 69 -4.13 -23.34 42.74
CA GLN A 69 -4.65 -22.14 42.10
C GLN A 69 -3.57 -21.38 41.31
N THR A 70 -2.36 -21.25 41.87
CA THR A 70 -1.24 -20.59 41.16
C THR A 70 -0.83 -21.37 39.92
N THR A 71 -0.70 -22.70 40.01
CA THR A 71 -0.36 -23.55 38.85
C THR A 71 -1.45 -23.55 37.79
N GLN A 72 -2.73 -23.51 38.17
CA GLN A 72 -3.84 -23.32 37.22
C GLN A 72 -3.78 -21.96 36.51
N ARG A 73 -3.39 -20.89 37.21
CA ARG A 73 -3.22 -19.56 36.59
C ARG A 73 -2.03 -19.55 35.62
N THR A 74 -0.90 -20.14 36.00
CA THR A 74 0.28 -20.19 35.12
C THR A 74 0.05 -21.04 33.89
N THR A 75 -0.62 -22.18 34.01
CA THR A 75 -0.97 -23.05 32.87
C THR A 75 -1.95 -22.37 31.92
N LYS A 76 -2.99 -21.68 32.42
CA LYS A 76 -3.88 -20.87 31.59
C LYS A 76 -3.11 -19.77 30.85
N HIS A 77 -2.27 -19.02 31.54
CA HIS A 77 -1.45 -18.00 30.89
C HIS A 77 -0.51 -18.60 29.83
N ALA A 78 0.08 -19.77 30.09
CA ALA A 78 0.90 -20.46 29.10
C ALA A 78 0.08 -20.84 27.85
N SER A 79 -1.14 -21.37 28.03
CA SER A 79 -2.07 -21.69 26.95
C SER A 79 -2.46 -20.46 26.13
N ASP A 80 -2.75 -19.33 26.77
CA ASP A 80 -3.10 -18.10 26.06
C ASP A 80 -1.92 -17.57 25.24
N LYS A 81 -0.70 -17.70 25.78
CA LYS A 81 0.54 -17.35 25.08
C LYS A 81 0.78 -18.25 23.87
N THR A 82 0.61 -19.57 24.00
CA THR A 82 0.77 -20.50 22.88
C THR A 82 -0.25 -20.21 21.78
N GLN A 83 -1.52 -20.00 22.13
CA GLN A 83 -2.56 -19.66 21.16
C GLN A 83 -2.27 -18.34 20.43
N ASN A 84 -1.75 -17.32 21.13
CA ASN A 84 -1.34 -16.07 20.49
C ASN A 84 -0.17 -16.28 19.50
N VAL A 85 0.81 -17.12 19.86
CA VAL A 85 1.92 -17.46 18.96
C VAL A 85 1.42 -18.23 17.74
N GLU A 86 0.50 -19.19 17.91
CA GLU A 86 -0.12 -19.93 16.81
C GLU A 86 -0.89 -19.00 15.85
N ASN A 87 -1.68 -18.06 16.38
CA ASN A 87 -2.39 -17.08 15.57
C ASN A 87 -1.42 -16.18 14.77
N ARG A 88 -0.31 -15.76 15.38
CA ARG A 88 0.73 -14.99 14.71
C ARG A 88 1.42 -15.80 13.62
N LEU A 89 1.72 -17.07 13.90
CA LEU A 89 2.30 -18.00 12.94
C LEU A 89 1.37 -18.15 11.72
N HIS A 90 0.08 -18.38 11.94
CA HIS A 90 -0.89 -18.49 10.85
C HIS A 90 -1.01 -17.20 10.02
N THR A 91 -0.93 -16.03 10.68
CA THR A 91 -0.91 -14.73 10.00
C THR A 91 0.35 -14.57 9.14
N ILE A 92 1.51 -15.03 9.61
CA ILE A 92 2.76 -14.98 8.86
C ILE A 92 2.71 -15.96 7.69
N GLU A 93 2.21 -17.17 7.88
CA GLU A 93 2.04 -18.17 6.82
C GLU A 93 1.13 -17.67 5.70
N SER A 94 -0.02 -17.08 6.04
CA SER A 94 -0.93 -16.50 5.03
C SER A 94 -0.27 -15.35 4.26
N ARG A 95 0.49 -14.48 4.93
CA ARG A 95 1.27 -13.42 4.28
C ARG A 95 2.34 -13.99 3.35
N LEU A 96 3.04 -15.04 3.78
CA LEU A 96 4.06 -15.71 2.99
C LEU A 96 3.46 -16.40 1.76
N GLN A 97 2.31 -17.06 1.89
CA GLN A 97 1.59 -17.64 0.77
C GLN A 97 1.14 -16.56 -0.24
N ASN A 98 0.65 -15.43 0.24
CA ASN A 98 0.27 -14.30 -0.61
C ASN A 98 1.48 -13.70 -1.33
N ALA A 99 2.61 -13.52 -0.64
CA ALA A 99 3.85 -13.04 -1.24
C ALA A 99 4.38 -14.01 -2.32
N HIS A 100 4.29 -15.32 -2.08
CA HIS A 100 4.66 -16.33 -3.09
C HIS A 100 3.75 -16.29 -4.33
N ARG A 101 2.44 -16.08 -4.14
CA ARG A 101 1.52 -15.91 -5.28
C ARG A 101 1.85 -14.66 -6.08
N ALA A 102 2.03 -13.52 -5.43
CA ALA A 102 2.41 -12.27 -6.09
C ALA A 102 3.73 -12.42 -6.85
N LEU A 103 4.73 -13.09 -6.28
CA LEU A 103 6.00 -13.36 -6.95
C LEU A 103 5.83 -14.28 -8.18
N ALA A 104 4.96 -15.29 -8.11
CA ALA A 104 4.66 -16.14 -9.26
C ALA A 104 3.96 -15.35 -10.38
N ASP A 105 3.04 -14.46 -10.03
CA ASP A 105 2.34 -13.59 -10.97
C ASP A 105 3.31 -12.62 -11.66
N GLU A 106 4.20 -11.98 -10.91
CA GLU A 106 5.25 -11.11 -11.47
C GLU A 106 6.22 -11.87 -12.38
N GLN A 107 6.62 -13.09 -12.00
CA GLN A 107 7.43 -13.93 -12.87
C GLN A 107 6.72 -14.29 -14.18
N ALA A 108 5.41 -14.55 -14.14
CA ALA A 108 4.60 -14.79 -15.32
C ALA A 108 4.50 -13.53 -16.20
N ALA A 109 4.27 -12.36 -15.59
CA ALA A 109 4.22 -11.07 -16.27
C ALA A 109 5.58 -10.73 -16.94
N HIS A 110 6.69 -10.97 -16.24
CA HIS A 110 8.04 -10.80 -16.81
C HIS A 110 8.32 -11.72 -18.00
N LYS A 111 7.87 -12.99 -17.96
CA LYS A 111 7.97 -13.89 -19.10
C LYS A 111 7.15 -13.39 -20.29
N ALA A 112 5.91 -12.98 -20.05
CA ALA A 112 5.02 -12.45 -21.09
C ALA A 112 5.58 -11.17 -21.74
N THR A 113 6.07 -10.23 -20.95
CA THR A 113 6.70 -8.98 -21.45
C THR A 113 7.98 -9.27 -22.23
N ARG A 114 8.81 -10.21 -21.77
CA ARG A 114 10.01 -10.65 -22.50
C ARG A 114 9.65 -11.25 -23.87
N GLU A 115 8.60 -12.06 -23.95
CA GLU A 115 8.11 -12.60 -25.22
C GLU A 115 7.59 -11.49 -26.15
N GLN A 116 6.82 -10.54 -25.62
CA GLN A 116 6.33 -9.39 -26.38
C GLN A 116 7.48 -8.54 -26.93
N LEU A 117 8.50 -8.25 -26.11
CA LEU A 117 9.72 -7.56 -26.57
C LEU A 117 10.45 -8.36 -27.66
N GLY A 118 10.51 -9.69 -27.52
CA GLY A 118 11.06 -10.57 -28.55
C GLY A 118 10.31 -10.46 -29.88
N ARG A 119 8.97 -10.42 -29.86
CA ARG A 119 8.13 -10.24 -31.05
C ARG A 119 8.32 -8.84 -31.66
N ALA A 120 8.31 -7.79 -30.85
CA ALA A 120 8.51 -6.41 -31.29
C ALA A 120 9.89 -6.22 -31.96
N ARG A 121 10.95 -6.80 -31.38
CA ARG A 121 12.29 -6.78 -31.99
C ARG A 121 12.31 -7.45 -33.36
N LYS A 122 11.66 -8.61 -33.51
CA LYS A 122 11.55 -9.30 -34.80
C LYS A 122 10.80 -8.45 -35.83
N GLN A 123 9.67 -7.86 -35.45
CA GLN A 123 8.89 -6.97 -36.32
C GLN A 123 9.70 -5.74 -36.75
N MET A 124 10.42 -5.10 -35.82
CA MET A 124 11.30 -3.98 -36.13
C MET A 124 12.40 -4.38 -37.14
N LEU A 125 13.04 -5.54 -36.95
CA LEU A 125 14.05 -6.03 -37.89
C LEU A 125 13.46 -6.28 -39.29
N GLN A 126 12.27 -6.87 -39.36
CA GLN A 126 11.54 -7.06 -40.61
C GLN A 126 11.20 -5.72 -41.28
N MET A 127 10.70 -4.73 -40.52
CA MET A 127 10.44 -3.38 -41.05
C MET A 127 11.72 -2.70 -41.54
N LYS A 128 12.84 -2.83 -40.83
CA LYS A 128 14.13 -2.29 -41.28
C LYS A 128 14.57 -2.91 -42.61
N ALA A 129 14.44 -4.23 -42.74
CA ALA A 129 14.74 -4.94 -43.99
C ALA A 129 13.83 -4.49 -45.14
N ALA A 130 12.51 -4.42 -44.90
CA ALA A 130 11.53 -3.94 -45.88
C ALA A 130 11.80 -2.47 -46.30
N THR A 131 12.15 -1.61 -45.35
CA THR A 131 12.48 -0.19 -45.61
C THR A 131 13.75 -0.08 -46.45
N ALA A 132 14.79 -0.85 -46.13
CA ALA A 132 16.02 -0.88 -46.93
C ALA A 132 15.73 -1.36 -48.37
N GLN A 133 14.94 -2.41 -48.53
CA GLN A 133 14.50 -2.89 -49.85
C GLN A 133 13.71 -1.83 -50.61
N HIS A 134 12.74 -1.17 -49.95
CA HIS A 134 11.97 -0.10 -50.57
C HIS A 134 12.86 1.06 -51.04
N ARG A 135 13.82 1.50 -50.20
CA ARG A 135 14.80 2.53 -50.60
C ARG A 135 15.58 2.13 -51.84
N THR A 136 16.15 0.92 -51.86
CA THR A 136 16.89 0.45 -53.05
C THR A 136 16.00 0.35 -54.30
N ALA A 137 14.73 -0.02 -54.15
CA ALA A 137 13.78 -0.08 -55.26
C ALA A 137 13.40 1.31 -55.77
N THR A 138 13.20 2.28 -54.87
CA THR A 138 12.94 3.68 -55.25
C THR A 138 14.14 4.31 -55.92
N ASP A 139 15.36 4.04 -55.44
CA ASP A 139 16.59 4.56 -56.03
C ASP A 139 16.74 4.08 -57.47
N ARG A 140 16.60 2.76 -57.70
CA ARG A 140 16.59 2.16 -59.05
C ARG A 140 15.49 2.74 -59.95
N ARG A 141 14.30 3.00 -59.41
CA ARG A 141 13.20 3.63 -60.17
C ARG A 141 13.55 5.08 -60.55
N SER A 142 14.19 5.81 -59.64
CA SER A 142 14.64 7.18 -59.89
C SER A 142 15.76 7.23 -60.94
N GLU A 143 16.70 6.29 -60.92
CA GLU A 143 17.77 6.15 -61.92
C GLU A 143 17.18 5.88 -63.31
N ARG A 144 16.29 4.90 -63.44
CA ARG A 144 15.59 4.63 -64.72
C ARG A 144 14.82 5.83 -65.23
N LEU A 145 14.22 6.63 -64.33
CA LEU A 145 13.53 7.85 -64.71
C LEU A 145 14.50 8.94 -65.18
N ARG A 146 15.65 9.09 -64.52
CA ARG A 146 16.73 9.97 -64.98
C ARG A 146 17.26 9.55 -66.34
N GLU A 147 17.50 8.26 -66.58
CA GLU A 147 17.91 7.72 -67.88
C GLU A 147 16.87 7.99 -68.98
N ARG A 148 15.58 7.83 -68.66
CA ARG A 148 14.49 8.21 -69.59
C ARG A 148 14.49 9.71 -69.88
N MET A 149 14.66 10.55 -68.85
CA MET A 149 14.74 11.99 -69.02
C MET A 149 15.95 12.40 -69.87
N THR A 150 17.13 11.81 -69.63
CA THR A 150 18.34 12.12 -70.42
C THR A 150 18.22 11.64 -71.86
N THR A 151 17.65 10.45 -72.10
CA THR A 151 17.40 9.94 -73.46
C THR A 151 16.36 10.78 -74.20
N LEU A 152 15.26 11.18 -73.54
CA LEU A 152 14.28 12.11 -74.12
C LEU A 152 14.89 13.47 -74.41
N SER A 153 15.65 14.05 -73.48
CA SER A 153 16.36 15.32 -73.69
C SER A 153 17.37 15.22 -74.83
N LEU A 154 18.15 14.14 -74.94
CA LEU A 154 19.08 13.92 -76.05
C LEU A 154 18.34 13.73 -77.39
N SER A 155 17.20 13.03 -77.39
CA SER A 155 16.37 12.87 -78.59
C SER A 155 15.73 14.19 -79.03
N ASN A 156 15.27 15.01 -78.08
CA ASN A 156 14.77 16.35 -78.33
C ASN A 156 15.89 17.24 -78.85
N LEU A 157 17.09 17.20 -78.28
CA LEU A 157 18.24 17.94 -78.83
C LEU A 157 18.59 17.48 -80.25
N LYS A 158 18.53 16.19 -80.57
CA LYS A 158 18.71 15.71 -81.96
C LYS A 158 17.59 16.17 -82.90
N ALA A 159 16.37 16.37 -82.40
CA ALA A 159 15.25 16.90 -83.18
C ALA A 159 15.28 18.44 -83.31
N LEU A 160 15.84 19.13 -82.31
CA LEU A 160 15.95 20.59 -82.24
C LEU A 160 17.25 21.14 -82.82
N VAL A 161 18.29 20.33 -82.99
CA VAL A 161 19.46 20.67 -83.82
C VAL A 161 19.05 20.34 -85.27
N PRO A 162 18.67 21.35 -86.07
CA PRO A 162 18.45 21.11 -87.48
C PRO A 162 19.81 20.70 -88.07
N ASP A 163 19.84 19.72 -88.95
CA ASP A 163 20.99 19.52 -89.81
C ASP A 163 21.20 20.84 -90.55
N ILE A 164 22.20 21.63 -90.17
CA ILE A 164 22.29 23.05 -90.49
C ILE A 164 22.57 23.20 -92.00
N ARG A 165 21.50 23.24 -92.80
CA ARG A 165 21.43 24.00 -94.04
C ARG A 165 20.72 25.31 -93.69
N ILE A 166 21.51 26.37 -93.62
CA ILE A 166 21.06 27.72 -93.29
C ILE A 166 20.05 28.16 -94.35
N ALA A 167 18.79 28.27 -93.96
CA ALA A 167 17.80 29.12 -94.61
C ALA A 167 17.15 29.98 -93.53
N SER A 168 17.21 31.30 -93.76
CA SER A 168 16.72 32.36 -92.87
C SER A 168 15.19 32.38 -92.74
N PRO A 169 14.64 33.06 -91.72
CA PRO A 169 13.38 32.73 -91.07
C PRO A 169 12.16 33.42 -91.69
N ALA A 170 11.01 32.76 -91.62
CA ALA A 170 9.70 33.39 -91.82
C ALA A 170 8.59 32.61 -91.11
N PHE A 171 7.97 33.27 -90.14
CA PHE A 171 6.58 33.14 -89.66
C PHE A 171 6.12 31.77 -89.08
N VAL A 172 5.93 31.68 -87.75
CA VAL A 172 4.68 31.96 -86.99
C VAL A 172 3.65 30.83 -87.11
N ALA A 173 3.29 30.21 -85.97
CA ALA A 173 1.91 30.10 -85.51
C ALA A 173 1.81 29.42 -84.12
N LYS A 174 1.12 30.11 -83.21
CA LYS A 174 0.43 29.52 -82.05
C LYS A 174 -0.50 28.40 -82.54
N SER A 175 -0.46 27.26 -81.86
CA SER A 175 -1.63 26.39 -81.74
C SER A 175 -1.74 25.94 -80.28
N THR A 176 -2.91 26.17 -79.69
CA THR A 176 -3.33 25.62 -78.40
C THR A 176 -3.47 24.12 -78.56
N THR A 177 -2.58 23.36 -77.94
CA THR A 177 -2.56 21.89 -78.00
C THR A 177 -3.25 21.27 -76.78
N PRO A 178 -3.83 20.06 -76.91
CA PRO A 178 -4.36 19.25 -75.80
C PRO A 178 -3.31 18.89 -74.72
N GLU A 179 -2.05 19.27 -74.93
CA GLU A 179 -0.95 19.12 -73.99
C GLU A 179 -1.07 20.06 -72.78
N ALA A 180 -1.72 21.21 -72.93
CA ALA A 180 -1.97 22.13 -71.82
C ALA A 180 -2.97 21.55 -70.80
N GLU A 181 -4.03 20.89 -71.28
CA GLU A 181 -5.02 20.20 -70.43
C GLU A 181 -4.42 18.97 -69.75
N ILE A 182 -3.55 18.22 -70.45
CA ILE A 182 -2.82 17.08 -69.86
C ILE A 182 -1.81 17.57 -68.80
N ALA A 183 -1.15 18.70 -69.02
CA ALA A 183 -0.24 19.31 -68.04
C ALA A 183 -1.00 19.81 -66.80
N GLU A 184 -2.17 20.42 -66.98
CA GLU A 184 -3.03 20.88 -65.88
C GLU A 184 -3.62 19.69 -65.07
N GLN A 185 -3.98 18.59 -65.75
CA GLN A 185 -4.38 17.33 -65.09
C GLN A 185 -3.22 16.67 -64.33
N GLN A 186 -1.99 16.74 -64.85
CA GLN A 186 -0.81 16.24 -64.15
C GLN A 186 -0.47 17.10 -62.93
N LEU A 187 -0.58 18.42 -63.04
CA LEU A 187 -0.37 19.34 -61.92
C LEU A 187 -1.38 19.09 -60.81
N SER A 188 -2.68 19.05 -61.13
CA SER A 188 -3.73 18.75 -60.14
C SER A 188 -3.57 17.36 -59.51
N ALA A 189 -3.17 16.33 -60.27
CA ALA A 189 -2.86 15.02 -59.72
C ALA A 189 -1.63 15.01 -58.80
N THR A 190 -0.63 15.87 -59.07
CA THR A 190 0.52 16.05 -58.17
C THR A 190 0.19 16.86 -56.92
N GLU A 191 -0.69 17.86 -57.03
CA GLU A 191 -1.19 18.63 -55.90
C GLU A 191 -2.01 17.75 -54.95
N GLN A 192 -2.89 16.90 -55.48
CA GLN A 192 -3.63 15.92 -54.67
C GLN A 192 -2.71 14.93 -53.96
N LYS A 193 -1.65 14.44 -54.63
CA LYS A 193 -0.64 13.59 -53.99
C LYS A 193 0.13 14.33 -52.91
N ASN A 194 0.49 15.59 -53.13
CA ASN A 194 1.16 16.41 -52.13
C ASN A 194 0.27 16.67 -50.90
N LEU A 195 -1.02 16.93 -51.09
CA LEU A 195 -1.98 17.06 -49.99
C LEU A 195 -2.12 15.75 -49.20
N ALA A 196 -2.26 14.61 -49.87
CA ALA A 196 -2.32 13.30 -49.21
C ALA A 196 -1.03 12.98 -48.43
N LEU A 197 0.14 13.39 -48.95
CA LEU A 197 1.41 13.28 -48.23
C LEU A 197 1.46 14.19 -47.01
N MET A 198 0.98 15.44 -47.12
CA MET A 198 0.91 16.36 -45.97
C MET A 198 0.00 15.80 -44.87
N ASP A 199 -1.17 15.26 -45.23
CA ASP A 199 -2.09 14.61 -44.29
C ASP A 199 -1.46 13.40 -43.61
N ALA A 200 -0.76 12.54 -44.36
CA ALA A 200 -0.03 11.41 -43.81
C ALA A 200 1.09 11.86 -42.85
N THR A 201 1.84 12.92 -43.19
CA THR A 201 2.87 13.46 -42.29
C THR A 201 2.27 14.04 -41.02
N HIS A 202 1.10 14.68 -41.10
CA HIS A 202 0.41 15.22 -39.95
C HIS A 202 -0.14 14.11 -39.04
N ALA A 203 -0.69 13.03 -39.62
CA ALA A 203 -1.10 11.84 -38.88
C ALA A 203 0.10 11.18 -38.17
N LEU A 204 1.25 11.06 -38.84
CA LEU A 204 2.47 10.54 -38.24
C LEU A 204 3.01 11.44 -37.11
N LYS A 205 2.96 12.76 -37.28
CA LYS A 205 3.35 13.71 -36.22
C LYS A 205 2.46 13.58 -34.98
N LYS A 206 1.14 13.43 -35.17
CA LYS A 206 0.19 13.17 -34.07
C LYS A 206 0.51 11.86 -33.34
N LEU A 207 0.69 10.77 -34.09
CA LEU A 207 1.04 9.47 -33.51
C LEU A 207 2.38 9.53 -32.75
N ALA A 208 3.37 10.24 -33.27
CA ALA A 208 4.65 10.44 -32.58
C ALA A 208 4.47 11.24 -31.28
N ALA A 209 3.64 12.28 -31.26
CA ALA A 209 3.34 13.05 -30.06
C ALA A 209 2.59 12.20 -29.00
N ASP A 210 1.65 11.37 -29.44
CA ASP A 210 0.91 10.44 -28.56
C ASP A 210 1.85 9.36 -27.98
N ALA A 211 2.79 8.86 -28.78
CA ALA A 211 3.80 7.91 -28.32
C ALA A 211 4.75 8.55 -27.29
N LEU A 212 5.19 9.80 -27.50
CA LEU A 212 6.05 10.53 -26.57
C LEU A 212 5.33 10.83 -25.24
N THR A 213 4.07 11.22 -25.29
CA THR A 213 3.26 11.44 -24.08
C THR A 213 3.01 10.13 -23.33
N SER A 214 2.74 9.04 -24.03
CA SER A 214 2.62 7.70 -23.41
C SER A 214 3.93 7.26 -22.75
N LEU A 215 5.07 7.47 -23.41
CA LEU A 215 6.39 7.17 -22.85
C LEU A 215 6.67 8.00 -21.60
N HIS A 216 6.38 9.31 -21.64
CA HIS A 216 6.55 10.19 -20.49
C HIS A 216 5.66 9.76 -19.30
N GLN A 217 4.42 9.36 -19.56
CA GLN A 217 3.54 8.82 -18.52
C GLN A 217 4.07 7.50 -17.94
N ALA A 218 4.65 6.63 -18.77
CA ALA A 218 5.28 5.40 -18.31
C ALA A 218 6.53 5.68 -17.46
N ASP A 219 7.35 6.65 -17.85
CA ASP A 219 8.53 7.09 -17.09
C ASP A 219 8.14 7.65 -15.72
N VAL A 220 7.11 8.50 -15.64
CA VAL A 220 6.56 9.00 -14.38
C VAL A 220 6.05 7.87 -13.49
N ARG A 221 5.44 6.82 -14.07
CA ARG A 221 5.00 5.63 -13.30
C ARG A 221 6.19 4.82 -12.78
N LEU A 222 7.23 4.63 -13.59
CA LEU A 222 8.45 3.94 -13.17
C LEU A 222 9.19 4.72 -12.07
N GLN A 223 9.28 6.04 -12.18
CA GLN A 223 9.86 6.89 -11.13
C GLN A 223 9.11 6.74 -9.81
N LYS A 224 7.78 6.73 -9.83
CA LYS A 224 6.97 6.48 -8.63
C LYS A 224 7.20 5.09 -8.04
N ILE A 225 7.37 4.07 -8.87
CA ILE A 225 7.68 2.71 -8.40
C ILE A 225 9.07 2.68 -7.76
N ILE A 226 10.08 3.30 -8.38
CA ILE A 226 11.45 3.41 -7.83
C ILE A 226 11.46 4.20 -6.51
N GLU A 227 10.68 5.27 -6.40
CA GLU A 227 10.52 6.04 -5.16
C GLU A 227 9.86 5.25 -4.03
N VAL A 228 8.97 4.31 -4.36
CA VAL A 228 8.31 3.43 -3.39
C VAL A 228 9.19 2.23 -3.01
N GLU A 229 10.00 1.71 -3.94
CA GLU A 229 10.85 0.52 -3.74
C GLU A 229 12.20 0.82 -3.06
N VAL A 230 12.70 2.07 -3.13
CA VAL A 230 13.98 2.46 -2.51
C VAL A 230 13.75 3.28 -1.24
N PRO A 231 13.95 2.71 -0.03
CA PRO A 231 13.97 3.51 1.20
C PRO A 231 15.11 4.54 1.17
N HIS A 232 14.87 5.69 1.79
CA HIS A 232 15.66 6.93 1.72
C HIS A 232 17.15 6.81 2.14
N GLU A 233 17.59 5.66 2.64
CA GLU A 233 18.94 5.44 3.17
C GLU A 233 19.98 5.07 2.10
N ALA A 234 19.57 4.72 0.87
CA ALA A 234 20.49 4.28 -0.18
C ALA A 234 20.83 5.34 -1.26
N ARG A 235 20.32 6.58 -1.13
CA ARG A 235 20.56 7.65 -2.14
C ARG A 235 21.89 8.40 -2.00
N GLY A 236 22.71 8.08 -1.00
CA GLY A 236 23.97 8.79 -0.74
C GLY A 236 25.21 8.33 -1.51
N ALA A 237 25.15 7.29 -2.35
CA ALA A 237 26.37 6.58 -2.78
C ALA A 237 26.55 6.36 -4.30
N ARG A 238 25.81 7.06 -5.17
CA ARG A 238 26.01 6.96 -6.63
C ARG A 238 25.81 8.29 -7.34
N GLU A 239 26.73 9.22 -7.16
CA GLU A 239 27.04 10.23 -8.18
C GLU A 239 28.56 10.34 -8.32
N GLY A 240 29.10 9.43 -9.11
CA GLY A 240 30.49 9.40 -9.52
C GLY A 240 30.57 8.79 -10.91
N GLY A 241 30.35 9.62 -11.93
CA GLY A 241 30.72 9.30 -13.31
C GLY A 241 29.57 9.23 -14.30
N GLU A 242 29.16 10.38 -14.83
CA GLU A 242 28.94 10.54 -16.28
C GLU A 242 29.43 11.93 -16.72
N PRO A 243 30.41 12.03 -17.62
CA PRO A 243 30.80 13.29 -18.23
C PRO A 243 29.95 13.60 -19.48
N GLN A 244 29.71 14.89 -19.75
CA GLN A 244 29.40 15.47 -21.07
C GLN A 244 27.95 15.46 -21.63
N LEU A 245 26.97 15.95 -20.86
CA LEU A 245 25.78 16.62 -21.46
C LEU A 245 25.77 18.15 -21.26
N ALA A 246 26.56 18.65 -20.30
CA ALA A 246 26.66 20.07 -19.98
C ALA A 246 27.44 20.93 -21.01
N GLN A 247 28.02 20.32 -22.05
CA GLN A 247 28.76 21.03 -23.10
C GLN A 247 27.96 21.29 -24.39
N LEU A 248 26.77 20.69 -24.55
CA LEU A 248 25.96 20.83 -25.78
C LEU A 248 24.88 21.93 -25.68
N PHE A 249 24.58 22.43 -24.48
CA PHE A 249 23.59 23.48 -24.28
C PHE A 249 24.17 24.58 -23.40
N PRO A 250 24.29 25.84 -23.88
CA PRO A 250 24.59 26.95 -22.99
C PRO A 250 23.46 27.07 -21.95
N PRO A 251 23.77 27.40 -20.68
CA PRO A 251 22.75 27.51 -19.65
C PRO A 251 21.74 28.57 -20.06
N LEU A 252 20.51 28.13 -20.30
CA LEU A 252 19.38 29.03 -20.48
C LEU A 252 19.32 29.88 -19.21
N ARG A 253 19.34 31.20 -19.40
CA ARG A 253 19.10 32.18 -18.33
C ARG A 253 17.89 31.70 -17.53
N PRO A 254 17.90 31.77 -16.19
CA PRO A 254 16.73 31.41 -15.41
C PRO A 254 15.60 32.29 -15.94
N LEU A 255 14.64 31.66 -16.62
CA LEU A 255 13.32 32.23 -16.76
C LEU A 255 12.88 32.48 -15.33
N VAL A 256 12.84 33.75 -14.96
CA VAL A 256 12.14 34.24 -13.79
C VAL A 256 10.70 33.79 -14.00
N VAL A 257 10.39 32.58 -13.53
CA VAL A 257 9.03 32.17 -13.26
C VAL A 257 8.83 32.67 -11.85
N ASP A 258 8.03 33.73 -11.70
CA ASP A 258 7.44 34.16 -10.44
C ASP A 258 6.46 33.08 -9.90
N ASP A 259 6.91 31.83 -9.86
CA ASP A 259 6.29 30.73 -9.13
C ASP A 259 6.81 30.77 -7.69
N THR A 260 6.62 31.92 -7.05
CA THR A 260 6.66 31.99 -5.59
C THR A 260 5.47 31.22 -5.04
N GLU A 261 5.59 30.75 -3.80
CA GLU A 261 4.68 29.81 -3.13
C GLU A 261 3.19 30.24 -3.11
N GLU A 262 2.91 31.49 -3.47
CA GLU A 262 1.62 32.15 -3.40
C GLU A 262 0.83 32.26 -4.72
N THR A 263 1.38 31.87 -5.89
CA THR A 263 0.68 32.09 -7.18
C THR A 263 -0.01 30.85 -7.74
N HIS A 264 0.43 29.63 -7.40
CA HIS A 264 -0.14 28.42 -7.99
C HIS A 264 -1.43 27.93 -7.30
N PRO A 265 -2.59 27.83 -8.00
CA PRO A 265 -3.89 27.51 -7.40
C PRO A 265 -3.93 26.12 -6.75
N ALA A 266 -3.17 25.15 -7.27
CA ALA A 266 -3.08 23.82 -6.66
C ALA A 266 -2.31 23.82 -5.34
N ARG A 267 -1.30 24.71 -5.18
CA ARG A 267 -0.53 24.81 -3.93
C ARG A 267 -1.31 25.55 -2.85
N LYS A 268 -2.10 26.57 -3.19
CA LYS A 268 -3.09 27.16 -2.26
C LYS A 268 -4.09 26.15 -1.74
N ARG A 269 -4.61 25.28 -2.62
CA ARG A 269 -5.51 24.18 -2.24
C ARG A 269 -4.82 23.17 -1.32
N LEU A 270 -3.57 22.81 -1.62
CA LEU A 270 -2.80 21.90 -0.76
C LEU A 270 -2.51 22.52 0.61
N HIS A 271 -2.18 23.81 0.65
CA HIS A 271 -1.89 24.49 1.90
C HIS A 271 -3.15 24.66 2.77
N THR A 272 -4.28 25.03 2.18
CA THR A 272 -5.58 25.09 2.89
C THR A 272 -6.01 23.71 3.41
N LEU A 273 -5.84 22.64 2.63
CA LEU A 273 -6.10 21.28 3.08
C LEU A 273 -5.15 20.85 4.21
N SER A 274 -3.86 21.19 4.12
CA SER A 274 -2.89 20.88 5.17
C SER A 274 -3.24 21.55 6.50
N ARG A 275 -3.73 22.81 6.44
CA ARG A 275 -4.16 23.56 7.62
C ARG A 275 -5.43 22.98 8.24
N ALA A 276 -6.42 22.64 7.41
CA ALA A 276 -7.64 21.98 7.86
C ALA A 276 -7.36 20.61 8.52
N LEU A 277 -6.39 19.86 7.98
CA LEU A 277 -5.97 18.58 8.55
C LEU A 277 -5.27 18.79 9.91
N GLN A 278 -4.39 19.78 10.02
CA GLN A 278 -3.74 20.13 11.28
C GLN A 278 -4.75 20.57 12.35
N GLU A 279 -5.74 21.37 11.98
CA GLU A 279 -6.82 21.80 12.88
C GLU A 279 -7.68 20.60 13.32
N HIS A 280 -8.02 19.69 12.41
CA HIS A 280 -8.80 18.49 12.74
C HIS A 280 -8.02 17.52 13.65
N VAL A 281 -6.72 17.35 13.44
CA VAL A 281 -5.84 16.55 14.32
C VAL A 281 -5.71 17.22 15.70
N ALA A 282 -5.64 18.55 15.75
CA ALA A 282 -5.64 19.28 17.01
C ALA A 282 -6.96 19.11 17.78
N GLN A 283 -8.11 19.16 17.09
CA GLN A 283 -9.43 18.90 17.69
C GLN A 283 -9.58 17.46 18.18
N LEU A 284 -9.12 16.47 17.40
CA LEU A 284 -9.11 15.05 17.79
C LEU A 284 -8.22 14.80 19.01
N SER A 285 -7.03 15.42 19.06
CA SER A 285 -6.14 15.27 20.20
C SER A 285 -6.68 15.96 21.45
N GLN A 286 -7.33 17.12 21.33
CA GLN A 286 -8.06 17.76 22.42
C GLN A 286 -9.24 16.91 22.90
N TRP A 287 -10.03 16.35 21.97
CA TRP A 287 -11.14 15.45 22.32
C TRP A 287 -10.64 14.17 23.02
N ALA A 288 -9.55 13.57 22.52
CA ALA A 288 -8.93 12.42 23.15
C ALA A 288 -8.43 12.76 24.57
N ALA A 289 -7.74 13.88 24.74
CA ALA A 289 -7.30 14.35 26.06
C ALA A 289 -8.49 14.58 27.02
N LEU A 290 -9.57 15.22 26.56
CA LEU A 290 -10.79 15.40 27.34
C LEU A 290 -11.49 14.07 27.66
N SER A 291 -11.47 13.10 26.74
CA SER A 291 -12.04 11.77 26.96
C SER A 291 -11.26 10.98 28.03
N HIS A 292 -9.94 11.08 28.03
CA HIS A 292 -9.09 10.48 29.05
C HIS A 292 -9.32 11.12 30.42
N VAL A 293 -9.37 12.46 30.49
CA VAL A 293 -9.69 13.18 31.74
C VAL A 293 -11.10 12.83 32.25
N ARG A 294 -12.09 12.71 31.35
CA ARG A 294 -13.45 12.30 31.72
C ARG A 294 -13.52 10.85 32.21
N SER A 295 -12.67 9.97 31.69
CA SER A 295 -12.53 8.59 32.16
C SER A 295 -11.85 8.49 33.53
N GLU A 296 -10.93 9.41 33.83
CA GLU A 296 -10.21 9.46 35.11
C GLU A 296 -11.05 10.09 36.24
N TYR A 297 -11.99 10.99 35.91
CA TYR A 297 -12.85 11.68 36.90
C TYR A 297 -14.22 11.02 37.15
N THR A 298 -14.54 9.89 36.52
CA THR A 298 -15.79 9.14 36.79
C THR A 298 -15.51 7.80 37.49
N PRO A 299 -15.23 7.79 38.81
CA PRO A 299 -15.34 6.56 39.57
C PRO A 299 -16.82 6.30 39.84
N ALA A 300 -17.29 5.13 39.40
CA ALA A 300 -18.63 4.58 39.60
C ALA A 300 -19.72 5.04 38.60
N GLU A 301 -19.87 4.27 37.52
CA GLU A 301 -21.17 3.64 37.22
C GLU A 301 -20.92 2.43 36.30
N ARG A 302 -21.05 1.24 36.90
CA ARG A 302 -21.17 0.00 36.13
C ARG A 302 -22.59 -0.03 35.54
N GLY A 303 -22.67 -0.18 34.23
CA GLY A 303 -23.88 -0.68 33.56
C GLY A 303 -24.77 0.37 32.91
N ALA A 304 -24.34 0.92 31.78
CA ALA A 304 -25.25 1.42 30.76
C ALA A 304 -24.66 1.14 29.38
N ALA A 305 -25.46 0.51 28.51
CA ALA A 305 -25.09 0.15 27.15
C ALA A 305 -24.69 1.39 26.32
N PRO A 306 -23.82 1.24 25.29
CA PRO A 306 -23.50 2.34 24.40
C PRO A 306 -24.78 2.77 23.65
N VAL A 307 -25.15 4.04 23.80
CA VAL A 307 -26.23 4.67 23.04
C VAL A 307 -25.84 4.64 21.57
N SER A 308 -26.60 3.89 20.79
CA SER A 308 -26.52 3.83 19.34
C SER A 308 -26.80 5.20 18.72
N PRO A 309 -26.06 5.61 17.67
CA PRO A 309 -26.31 6.88 16.97
C PRO A 309 -27.71 6.89 16.37
N THR A 310 -28.43 7.98 16.58
CA THR A 310 -29.79 8.20 16.07
C THR A 310 -29.79 8.43 14.56
N PRO A 311 -30.88 8.06 13.85
CA PRO A 311 -30.97 8.11 12.38
C PRO A 311 -30.84 9.51 11.74
N ALA A 312 -30.76 10.58 12.55
CA ALA A 312 -30.46 11.92 12.07
C ALA A 312 -28.98 12.08 11.66
N ASP A 313 -28.05 11.43 12.35
CA ASP A 313 -26.60 11.57 12.11
C ASP A 313 -26.15 10.81 10.84
N LEU A 314 -26.93 9.81 10.42
CA LEU A 314 -26.70 9.07 9.17
C LEU A 314 -27.21 9.82 7.93
N ALA A 315 -28.14 10.78 8.11
CA ALA A 315 -28.68 11.57 7.00
C ALA A 315 -27.71 12.67 6.54
N GLU A 316 -26.97 13.31 7.45
CA GLU A 316 -25.95 14.30 7.09
C GLU A 316 -24.75 13.67 6.36
N VAL A 317 -24.37 12.45 6.73
CA VAL A 317 -23.27 11.74 6.05
C VAL A 317 -23.65 11.31 4.63
N GLN A 318 -24.91 10.91 4.40
CA GLN A 318 -25.39 10.57 3.05
C GLN A 318 -25.57 11.79 2.14
N GLN A 319 -25.87 12.97 2.69
CA GLN A 319 -25.95 14.21 1.91
C GLN A 319 -24.58 14.69 1.42
N VAL A 320 -23.53 14.54 2.24
CA VAL A 320 -22.16 14.88 1.84
C VAL A 320 -21.62 13.90 0.79
N GLU A 321 -22.01 12.62 0.86
CA GLU A 321 -21.61 11.60 -0.11
C GLU A 321 -22.31 11.76 -1.47
N ALA A 322 -23.56 12.25 -1.48
CA ALA A 322 -24.30 12.54 -2.72
C ALA A 322 -23.73 13.73 -3.50
N ASP A 323 -23.20 14.75 -2.82
CA ASP A 323 -22.58 15.92 -3.46
C ASP A 323 -21.19 15.63 -4.06
N LEU A 324 -20.53 14.55 -3.62
CA LEU A 324 -19.22 14.12 -4.15
C LEU A 324 -19.31 13.23 -5.41
N LEU A 325 -20.48 12.66 -5.73
CA LEU A 325 -20.63 11.65 -6.79
C LEU A 325 -21.21 12.15 -8.12
N LEU A 326 -21.50 13.45 -8.28
CA LEU A 326 -22.03 14.01 -9.54
C LEU A 326 -21.30 15.30 -9.99
N PRO A 327 -20.14 15.22 -10.65
CA PRO A 327 -19.55 16.37 -11.31
C PRO A 327 -20.23 16.55 -12.68
N GLY A 328 -21.35 17.27 -12.74
CA GLY A 328 -21.87 17.69 -14.04
C GLY A 328 -23.36 17.95 -14.12
N LYS A 329 -23.84 19.08 -13.57
CA LYS A 329 -25.01 19.78 -14.12
C LYS A 329 -24.80 21.29 -13.99
N ARG A 330 -24.56 21.92 -15.14
CA ARG A 330 -24.48 23.37 -15.33
C ARG A 330 -25.73 24.03 -14.75
N ARG A 331 -25.57 24.92 -13.76
CA ARG A 331 -26.57 25.96 -13.48
C ARG A 331 -26.53 26.96 -14.64
N ARG A 332 -27.54 26.91 -15.52
CA ARG A 332 -27.94 28.09 -16.29
C ARG A 332 -28.60 29.04 -15.29
N VAL A 333 -27.94 30.14 -15.00
CA VAL A 333 -28.57 31.31 -14.39
C VAL A 333 -29.19 32.08 -15.55
N SER A 334 -30.52 32.07 -15.62
CA SER A 334 -31.28 33.02 -16.43
C SER A 334 -31.33 34.33 -15.67
N GLU A 335 -30.81 35.38 -16.30
CA GLU A 335 -31.01 36.77 -15.92
C GLU A 335 -32.50 37.13 -15.98
N SER A 336 -32.97 37.87 -14.98
CA SER A 336 -34.16 38.70 -14.99
C SER A 336 -33.86 39.93 -14.15
#